data_AF-A0A116JGY4-F1
#
_entry.id   AF-A0A116JGY4-F1
#
_cell.length_a   1.000
_cell.length_b   1.000
_cell.length_c   1.000
_cell.angle_alpha   90.00
_cell.angle_beta   90.00
_cell.angle_gamma   90.00
#
_symmetry.space_group_name_H-M   'P 1'
#
loop_
_entity.id
_entity.type
_entity.pdbx_description
1 polymer ?
#
loop_
_entity_poly.entity_id
_entity_poly.type
_entity_poly.pdbx_seq_one_letter_code
_entity_poly.pdbx_strand_id
1 'polypeptide(L)'
;MDFRTRVDNQIFGVRATALIIKDGKIFLTKDSKGRYYTIGGAVEVNEVAADAVVREVKEELGIDSRVNQLAFVVENQFTHEGIDFHNIEFHFIVNPIGEIPEKMIEDNLK
;
A
#
# COMPACT_ATOMS: atom_id res chain seq x y z
N MET A 1 3.15 -3.13 -14.90
CA MET A 1 3.83 -1.81 -15.00
C MET A 1 3.14 -0.87 -14.05
N ASP A 2 3.85 -0.25 -13.11
CA ASP A 2 3.24 0.69 -12.15
C ASP A 2 2.52 1.85 -12.85
N PHE A 3 1.32 2.18 -12.39
CA PHE A 3 0.61 3.42 -12.69
C PHE A 3 1.23 4.56 -11.86
N ARG A 4 2.49 4.84 -12.18
CA ARG A 4 3.32 5.86 -11.54
C ARG A 4 4.25 6.45 -12.59
N THR A 5 4.41 7.77 -12.56
CA THR A 5 5.25 8.50 -13.51
C THR A 5 6.08 9.53 -12.75
N ARG A 6 7.23 9.85 -13.32
CA ARG A 6 8.09 10.94 -12.87
C ARG A 6 8.25 11.97 -13.98
N VAL A 7 8.04 13.24 -13.64
CA VAL A 7 8.36 14.39 -14.49
C VAL A 7 9.14 15.36 -13.62
N ASP A 8 10.40 15.65 -13.99
CA ASP A 8 11.32 16.48 -13.22
C ASP A 8 11.45 16.02 -11.74
N ASN A 9 11.14 16.91 -10.78
CA ASN A 9 11.15 16.59 -9.35
C ASN A 9 9.83 15.99 -8.82
N GLN A 10 8.83 15.76 -9.69
CA GLN A 10 7.50 15.32 -9.28
C GLN A 10 7.27 13.85 -9.62
N ILE A 11 6.75 13.10 -8.66
CA ILE A 11 6.27 11.73 -8.81
C ILE A 11 4.76 11.72 -8.58
N PHE A 12 4.01 11.17 -9.52
CA PHE A 12 2.55 11.09 -9.40
C PHE A 12 2.02 9.74 -9.90
N GLY A 13 0.91 9.29 -9.33
CA GLY A 13 0.35 7.99 -9.65
C GLY A 13 -0.84 7.58 -8.79
N VAL A 14 -1.20 6.30 -8.90
CA VAL A 14 -2.30 5.70 -8.14
C VAL A 14 -1.73 4.65 -7.19
N ARG A 15 -2.15 4.70 -5.92
CA ARG A 15 -1.75 3.75 -4.88
C ARG A 15 -2.96 2.98 -4.37
N ALA A 16 -2.75 1.70 -4.05
CA ALA A 16 -3.69 0.91 -3.27
C ALA A 16 -3.08 0.61 -1.89
N THR A 17 -3.85 0.85 -0.83
CA THR A 17 -3.42 0.73 0.56
C THR A 17 -4.30 -0.26 1.31
N ALA A 18 -3.68 -1.19 2.03
CA ALA A 18 -4.36 -2.16 2.88
C ALA A 18 -4.49 -1.65 4.32
N LEU A 19 -5.74 -1.44 4.76
CA LEU A 19 -6.11 -1.23 6.15
C LEU A 19 -6.50 -2.57 6.76
N ILE A 20 -5.51 -3.29 7.28
CA ILE A 20 -5.70 -4.58 7.94
C ILE A 20 -6.06 -4.33 9.41
N ILE A 21 -7.32 -4.55 9.77
CA ILE A 21 -7.85 -4.30 11.11
C ILE A 21 -8.24 -5.63 11.76
N LYS A 22 -7.67 -5.91 12.94
CA LYS A 22 -7.98 -7.11 13.75
C LYS A 22 -8.04 -6.73 15.22
N ASP A 23 -9.09 -7.17 15.92
CA ASP A 23 -9.30 -6.91 17.35
C ASP A 23 -9.18 -5.42 17.76
N GLY A 24 -9.72 -4.54 16.93
CA GLY A 24 -9.69 -3.08 17.14
C GLY A 24 -8.32 -2.43 16.93
N LYS A 25 -7.33 -3.18 16.43
CA LYS A 25 -5.97 -2.70 16.15
C LYS A 25 -5.72 -2.73 14.64
N ILE A 26 -4.92 -1.78 14.17
CA ILE A 26 -4.45 -1.74 12.79
C ILE A 26 -3.04 -2.33 12.70
N PHE A 27 -2.80 -3.14 11.69
CA PHE A 27 -1.47 -3.62 11.36
C PHE A 27 -0.69 -2.54 10.59
N LEU A 28 0.50 -2.21 11.08
CA LEU A 28 1.42 -1.26 10.46
C LEU A 28 2.82 -1.86 10.47
N THR A 29 3.57 -1.66 9.39
CA THR A 29 4.99 -1.95 9.35
C THR A 29 5.77 -0.78 9.97
N LYS A 30 6.96 -1.06 10.50
CA LYS A 30 7.85 -0.06 11.11
C LYS A 30 9.22 -0.12 10.44
N ASP A 31 9.69 1.00 9.91
CA ASP A 31 11.01 1.07 9.29
C ASP A 31 12.14 1.20 10.33
N SER A 32 13.39 1.12 9.87
CA SER A 32 14.60 1.27 10.69
C SER A 32 14.73 2.65 11.35
N LYS A 33 14.04 3.67 10.82
CA LYS A 33 13.97 5.03 11.38
C LYS A 33 12.80 5.18 12.37
N GLY A 34 12.04 4.12 12.63
CA GLY A 34 10.95 4.06 13.58
C GLY A 34 9.62 4.65 13.09
N ARG A 35 9.49 4.92 11.78
CA ARG A 35 8.27 5.44 11.16
C ARG A 35 7.32 4.27 10.85
N TYR A 36 6.03 4.50 10.99
CA TYR A 36 4.99 3.50 10.75
C TYR A 36 4.32 3.70 9.39
N TYR A 37 4.07 2.61 8.68
CA TYR A 37 3.42 2.63 7.36
C TYR A 37 2.39 1.52 7.23
N THR A 38 1.42 1.76 6.36
CA THR A 38 0.47 0.75 5.89
C THR A 38 1.10 -0.09 4.78
N ILE A 39 0.63 -1.34 4.67
CA ILE A 39 0.91 -2.21 3.52
C ILE A 39 0.29 -1.63 2.25
N GLY A 40 0.97 -1.79 1.12
CA GLY A 40 0.44 -1.43 -0.19
C GLY A 40 1.46 -0.84 -1.14
N GLY A 41 1.04 -0.57 -2.37
CA GLY A 41 1.93 -0.14 -3.43
C GLY A 41 1.21 0.51 -4.60
N ALA A 42 1.96 0.75 -5.67
CA ALA A 42 1.42 1.32 -6.89
C ALA A 42 0.45 0.32 -7.54
N VAL A 43 -0.72 0.81 -7.96
CA VAL A 43 -1.60 0.05 -8.85
C VAL A 43 -0.87 -0.12 -10.19
N GLU A 44 -1.00 -1.25 -10.84
CA GLU A 44 -0.46 -1.42 -12.20
C GLU A 44 -1.39 -0.83 -13.28
N VAL A 45 -0.83 -0.45 -14.43
CA VAL A 45 -1.62 -0.02 -15.59
C VAL A 45 -2.53 -1.17 -16.04
N ASN A 46 -3.83 -0.90 -16.15
CA ASN A 46 -4.92 -1.86 -16.40
C ASN A 46 -5.24 -2.81 -15.24
N GLU A 47 -4.71 -2.57 -14.04
CA GLU A 47 -5.09 -3.29 -12.81
C GLU A 47 -6.20 -2.54 -12.06
N VAL A 48 -7.14 -3.29 -11.48
CA VAL A 48 -8.15 -2.72 -10.58
C VAL A 48 -7.50 -2.50 -9.21
N ALA A 49 -7.70 -1.34 -8.58
CA ALA A 49 -7.06 -1.03 -7.29
C ALA A 49 -7.36 -2.06 -6.17
N ALA A 50 -8.53 -2.71 -6.23
CA ALA A 50 -8.89 -3.80 -5.30
C ALA A 50 -8.05 -5.07 -5.52
N ASP A 51 -7.66 -5.39 -6.75
CA ASP A 51 -6.77 -6.51 -7.04
C ASP A 51 -5.33 -6.14 -6.66
N ALA A 52 -4.93 -4.89 -6.93
CA ALA A 52 -3.63 -4.35 -6.53
C ALA A 52 -3.38 -4.51 -5.03
N VAL A 53 -4.34 -4.12 -4.18
CA VAL A 53 -4.14 -4.26 -2.72
C VAL A 53 -4.02 -5.72 -2.27
N VAL A 54 -4.71 -6.66 -2.92
CA VAL A 54 -4.58 -8.09 -2.61
C VAL A 54 -3.20 -8.60 -3.02
N ARG A 55 -2.71 -8.20 -4.21
CA ARG A 55 -1.36 -8.51 -4.68
C ARG A 55 -0.29 -7.95 -3.73
N GLU A 56 -0.39 -6.67 -3.36
CA GLU A 56 0.58 -6.02 -2.47
C GLU A 56 0.61 -6.68 -1.08
N VAL A 57 -0.55 -7.06 -0.52
CA VAL A 57 -0.59 -7.84 0.73
C VAL A 57 0.11 -9.18 0.57
N LYS A 58 -0.03 -9.84 -0.58
CA LYS A 58 0.65 -11.11 -0.87
C LYS A 58 2.15 -10.94 -1.00
N GLU A 59 2.61 -9.90 -1.69
CA GLU A 59 4.02 -9.58 -1.90
C GLU A 59 4.68 -9.21 -0.56
N GLU A 60 4.09 -8.29 0.21
CA GLU A 60 4.70 -7.74 1.42
C GLU A 60 4.53 -8.63 2.66
N LEU A 61 3.49 -9.46 2.74
CA LEU A 61 3.21 -10.31 3.91
C LEU A 61 3.20 -11.81 3.62
N GLY A 62 3.26 -12.24 2.35
CA GLY A 62 3.23 -13.66 1.98
C GLY A 62 1.87 -14.35 2.17
N ILE A 63 0.84 -13.63 2.62
CA ILE A 63 -0.48 -14.19 2.95
C ILE A 63 -1.53 -13.82 1.91
N ASP A 64 -2.52 -14.68 1.75
CA ASP A 64 -3.69 -14.37 0.94
C ASP A 64 -4.63 -13.43 1.73
N SER A 65 -5.41 -12.63 1.02
CA SER A 65 -6.34 -11.69 1.63
C SER A 65 -7.58 -11.46 0.78
N ARG A 66 -8.60 -10.83 1.36
CA ARG A 66 -9.81 -10.41 0.66
C ARG A 66 -10.12 -8.96 0.98
N VAL A 67 -10.44 -8.21 -0.06
CA VAL A 67 -11.01 -6.87 0.09
C VAL A 67 -12.41 -6.99 0.71
N ASN A 68 -12.65 -6.23 1.77
CA ASN A 68 -13.97 -6.09 2.36
C ASN A 68 -14.70 -4.89 1.73
N GLN A 69 -14.13 -3.69 1.88
CA GLN A 69 -14.71 -2.46 1.34
C GLN A 69 -13.64 -1.39 1.09
N LEU A 70 -13.93 -0.47 0.17
CA LEU A 70 -13.20 0.80 0.06
C LEU A 70 -13.59 1.71 1.22
N ALA A 71 -12.63 2.15 2.03
CA ALA A 71 -12.86 3.07 3.13
C ALA A 71 -12.64 4.53 2.72
N PHE A 72 -11.55 4.81 2.01
CA PHE A 72 -11.17 6.17 1.61
C PHE A 72 -10.63 6.21 0.19
N VAL A 73 -10.90 7.33 -0.48
CA VAL A 73 -10.11 7.80 -1.62
C VAL A 73 -9.41 9.06 -1.13
N VAL A 74 -8.09 9.10 -1.21
CA VAL A 74 -7.27 10.19 -0.66
C VAL A 74 -6.50 10.84 -1.79
N GLU A 75 -6.60 12.16 -1.90
CA GLU A 75 -5.65 12.97 -2.65
C GLU A 75 -4.49 13.30 -1.71
N ASN A 76 -3.35 12.63 -1.90
CA ASN A 76 -2.20 12.76 -1.01
C ASN A 76 -1.08 13.53 -1.69
N GLN A 77 -0.73 14.69 -1.13
CA GLN A 77 0.34 15.57 -1.62
C GLN A 77 1.35 15.80 -0.52
N PHE A 78 2.62 15.48 -0.78
CA PHE A 78 3.69 15.64 0.20
C PHE A 78 5.06 15.74 -0.48
N THR A 79 6.04 16.30 0.23
CA THR A 79 7.44 16.35 -0.22
C THR A 79 8.27 15.41 0.63
N HIS A 80 9.05 14.54 0.00
CA HIS A 80 10.00 13.66 0.68
C HIS A 80 11.38 13.75 0.02
N GLU A 81 12.40 14.09 0.81
CA GLU A 81 13.79 14.22 0.34
C GLU A 81 13.95 15.12 -0.91
N GLY A 82 13.15 16.19 -0.99
CA GLY A 82 13.16 17.17 -2.09
C GLY A 82 12.40 16.73 -3.35
N ILE A 83 11.71 15.59 -3.31
CA ILE A 83 10.84 15.09 -4.38
C ILE A 83 9.39 15.33 -3.97
N ASP A 84 8.61 15.90 -4.86
CA ASP A 84 7.19 16.16 -4.64
C ASP A 84 6.36 14.97 -5.12
N PHE A 85 5.46 14.49 -4.26
CA PHE A 85 4.59 13.36 -4.51
C PHE A 85 3.13 13.81 -4.61
N HIS A 86 2.40 13.26 -5.58
CA HIS A 86 0.96 13.46 -5.73
C HIS A 86 0.28 12.14 -6.09
N ASN A 87 -0.34 11.50 -5.10
CA ASN A 87 -1.01 10.22 -5.28
C ASN A 87 -2.54 10.37 -5.16
N ILE A 88 -3.25 9.59 -5.97
CA ILE A 88 -4.62 9.19 -5.66
C ILE A 88 -4.56 7.82 -4.99
N GLU A 89 -5.01 7.73 -3.74
CA GLU A 89 -4.83 6.53 -2.91
C GLU A 89 -6.16 5.90 -2.54
N PHE A 90 -6.38 4.67 -2.99
CA PHE A 90 -7.51 3.85 -2.61
C PHE A 90 -7.17 3.04 -1.35
N HIS A 91 -7.82 3.35 -0.24
CA HIS A 91 -7.61 2.67 1.03
C HIS A 91 -8.72 1.65 1.28
N PHE A 92 -8.36 0.36 1.24
CA PHE A 92 -9.30 -0.74 1.42
C PHE A 92 -9.19 -1.32 2.83
N ILE A 93 -10.32 -1.64 3.44
CA ILE A 93 -10.33 -2.57 4.58
C ILE A 93 -10.11 -3.97 4.01
N VAL A 94 -9.05 -4.62 4.48
CA VAL A 94 -8.62 -5.92 3.98
C VAL A 94 -8.64 -6.94 5.11
N ASN A 95 -9.25 -8.09 4.83
CA ASN A 95 -9.30 -9.22 5.75
C ASN A 95 -8.24 -10.25 5.34
N PRO A 96 -7.24 -10.53 6.19
CA PRO A 96 -6.24 -11.54 5.91
C PRO A 96 -6.85 -12.94 6.02
N ILE A 97 -6.40 -13.88 5.18
CA ILE A 97 -6.75 -15.29 5.27
C ILE A 97 -5.61 -16.00 6.00
N GLY A 98 -5.83 -16.30 7.28
CA GLY A 98 -4.84 -16.97 8.14
C GLY A 98 -4.22 -16.03 9.18
N GLU A 99 -3.08 -16.43 9.72
CA GLU A 99 -2.33 -15.63 10.68
C GLU A 99 -1.49 -14.56 9.97
N ILE A 100 -1.50 -13.34 10.51
CA ILE A 100 -0.68 -12.25 10.01
C ILE A 100 0.74 -12.47 10.56
N PRO A 101 1.79 -12.48 9.73
CA PRO A 101 3.15 -12.66 10.21
C PRO A 101 3.60 -11.44 11.05
N GLU A 102 4.51 -11.68 11.99
CA GLU A 102 5.12 -10.60 12.79
C GLU A 102 6.08 -9.73 11.98
N LYS A 103 6.54 -10.22 10.82
CA LYS A 103 7.50 -9.54 9.96
C LYS A 103 6.95 -9.42 8.55
N MET A 104 7.17 -8.25 7.98
CA MET A 104 7.02 -8.01 6.55
C MET A 104 8.14 -8.75 5.81
N ILE A 105 7.81 -9.28 4.64
CA ILE A 105 8.79 -9.77 3.68
C ILE A 105 9.29 -8.52 2.95
N GLU A 106 10.48 -8.04 3.32
CA GLU A 106 11.20 -7.10 2.47
C GLU A 106 11.63 -7.86 1.23
N ASP A 107 10.84 -7.75 0.18
CA ASP A 107 11.29 -8.14 -1.13
C ASP A 107 12.40 -7.15 -1.54
N ASN A 108 13.56 -7.66 -1.93
CA ASN A 108 14.57 -6.94 -2.71
C ASN A 108 14.04 -6.57 -4.12
N LEU A 109 12.73 -6.32 -4.27
CA LEU A 109 12.02 -6.08 -5.51
C LEU A 109 11.30 -4.74 -5.42
N LYS A 110 12.05 -3.66 -5.64
CA LYS A 110 11.80 -2.65 -6.67
C LYS A 110 12.94 -1.62 -6.68
#